data_AF-A0A7W0P5T9-F1
#
_entry.id   AF-A0A7W0P5T9-F1
#
_cell.length_a   1.000
_cell.length_b   1.000
_cell.length_c   1.000
_cell.angle_alpha   90.00
_cell.angle_beta   90.00
_cell.angle_gamma   90.00
#
_symmetry.space_group_name_H-M   'P 1'
#
loop_
_entity.id
_entity.type
_entity.pdbx_description
1 polymer ?
#
loop_
_entity_poly.entity_id
_entity_poly.type
_entity_poly.pdbx_seq_one_letter_code
_entity_poly.pdbx_strand_id
1 'polypeptide(L)' 'MKRLQILIEEETDAALERQAAKEGVSKAALIRRYVGERLEPLPPLHEDPLWDLVGSADIDPVDDIDEYLYGPPRAE' A
#
# COMPACT_ATOMS: atom_id res chain seq x y z
N MET A 1 11.26 4.43 22.45
CA MET A 1 10.27 3.34 22.66
C MET A 1 9.58 3.54 24.00
N LYS A 2 8.25 3.61 24.03
CA LYS A 2 7.45 3.65 25.27
C LYS A 2 6.58 2.38 25.33
N ARG A 3 6.42 1.79 26.52
CA ARG A 3 5.58 0.60 26.71
C ARG A 3 4.13 1.02 26.89
N LEU A 4 3.24 0.50 26.05
CA LEU A 4 1.80 0.72 26.10
C LEU A 4 1.11 -0.62 26.40
N GLN A 5 0.14 -0.62 27.32
CA GLN A 5 -0.79 -1.74 27.50
C GLN A 5 -2.14 -1.31 26.93
N ILE A 6 -2.72 -2.15 26.08
CA ILE A 6 -4.05 -1.94 25.50
C ILE A 6 -4.86 -3.22 25.68
N LEU A 7 -6.16 -3.07 25.91
CA LEU A 7 -7.12 -4.15 25.84
C LEU A 7 -7.76 -4.10 24.45
N ILE A 8 -7.82 -5.24 23.77
CA ILE A 8 -8.48 -5.40 22.48
C ILE A 8 -9.35 -6.65 22.52
N GLU A 9 -10.35 -6.69 21.65
CA GLU A 9 -11.20 -7.87 21.49
C GLU A 9 -10.37 -9.08 21.02
N GLU A 10 -10.72 -10.26 21.53
CA GLU A 10 -10.04 -11.52 21.19
C GLU A 10 -10.06 -11.79 19.68
N GLU A 11 -11.18 -11.46 19.01
CA GLU A 11 -11.30 -11.58 17.56
C GLU A 11 -10.28 -10.68 16.82
N THR A 12 -10.06 -9.47 17.33
CA THR A 12 -9.07 -8.54 16.76
C THR A 12 -7.66 -9.08 16.95
N ASP A 13 -7.37 -9.62 18.14
CA ASP A 13 -6.09 -10.24 18.44
C ASP A 13 -5.80 -11.45 17.52
N ALA A 14 -6.81 -12.29 17.27
CA ALA A 14 -6.71 -13.43 16.36
C ALA A 14 -6.55 -12.99 14.88
N ALA A 15 -7.24 -11.93 14.46
CA ALA A 15 -7.08 -11.37 13.11
C ALA A 15 -5.66 -10.84 12.88
N LEU A 16 -5.10 -10.12 13.86
CA LEU A 16 -3.72 -9.64 13.82
C LEU A 16 -2.72 -10.79 13.73
N GLU A 17 -2.96 -11.89 14.43
CA GLU A 17 -2.08 -13.07 14.40
C GLU A 17 -2.10 -13.76 13.03
N ARG A 18 -3.29 -13.97 12.44
CA ARG A 18 -3.40 -14.53 11.09
C ARG A 18 -2.69 -13.68 10.05
N GLN A 19 -2.86 -12.36 10.13
CA GLN A 19 -2.24 -11.43 9.19
C GLN A 19 -0.72 -11.37 9.35
N ALA A 20 -0.22 -11.35 10.60
CA ALA A 20 1.20 -11.39 10.90
C ALA A 20 1.86 -12.67 10.36
N ALA A 21 1.20 -13.82 10.52
CA ALA A 21 1.66 -15.09 9.95
C ALA A 21 1.69 -15.08 8.41
N LYS A 22 0.65 -14.51 7.77
CA LYS A 22 0.57 -14.38 6.32
C LYS A 22 1.68 -13.48 5.74
N GLU A 23 2.02 -12.40 6.43
CA GLU A 23 3.05 -11.45 6.01
C GLU A 23 4.47 -11.84 6.46
N GLY A 24 4.62 -12.86 7.32
CA GLY A 24 5.92 -13.28 7.85
C GLY A 24 6.54 -12.25 8.81
N VAL A 25 5.72 -11.43 9.47
CA VAL A 25 6.17 -10.38 10.40
C VAL A 25 5.68 -10.64 11.82
N SER A 26 6.31 -9.99 12.80
CA SER A 26 5.80 -10.04 14.19
C SER A 26 4.48 -9.28 14.33
N LYS A 27 3.60 -9.75 15.22
CA LYS A 27 2.35 -9.08 15.60
C LYS A 27 2.56 -7.61 15.99
N ALA A 28 3.63 -7.34 16.76
CA ALA A 28 3.98 -6.00 17.18
C ALA A 28 4.44 -5.10 16.02
N ALA A 29 5.09 -5.66 14.98
CA ALA A 29 5.44 -4.90 13.78
C ALA A 29 4.19 -4.49 13.00
N LEU A 30 3.22 -5.41 12.87
CA LEU A 30 1.95 -5.14 12.22
C LEU A 30 1.16 -4.03 12.95
N ILE A 31 1.07 -4.11 14.29
CA ILE A 31 0.41 -3.08 15.11
C ILE A 31 1.08 -1.71 14.92
N ARG A 32 2.42 -1.64 14.97
CA ARG A 32 3.15 -0.38 14.74
C ARG A 32 2.86 0.19 13.36
N ARG A 33 2.82 -0.65 12.32
CA ARG A 33 2.50 -0.22 10.97
C ARG A 33 1.09 0.37 10.89
N TYR A 34 0.07 -0.34 11.35
CA TYR A 34 -1.31 0.15 11.30
C TYR A 34 -1.55 1.43 12.12
N VAL A 35 -0.91 1.53 13.28
CA VAL A 35 -0.97 2.75 14.09
C VAL A 35 -0.24 3.90 13.38
N GLY A 36 0.93 3.64 12.79
CA GLY A 36 1.68 4.62 12.01
C GLY A 36 0.89 5.12 10.79
N GLU A 37 0.42 4.21 9.93
CA GLU A 37 -0.36 4.53 8.73
C GLU A 37 -1.60 5.40 9.02
N ARG A 38 -2.20 5.26 10.21
CA ARG A 38 -3.41 6.00 10.58
C ARG A 38 -3.13 7.33 11.28
N LEU A 39 -1.98 7.48 11.92
CA LEU A 39 -1.60 8.67 12.69
C LEU A 39 -0.63 9.58 11.95
N GLU A 40 0.15 9.04 11.02
CA GLU A 40 1.04 9.83 10.18
C GLU A 40 0.22 10.53 9.10
N PRO A 41 0.29 11.86 8.97
CA PRO A 41 -0.23 12.52 7.78
C PRO A 41 0.51 11.94 6.57
N LEU A 42 -0.21 11.74 5.46
CA LEU A 42 0.45 11.44 4.19
C LEU A 42 1.56 12.47 3.99
N PRO A 43 2.79 12.04 3.60
CA PRO A 43 3.82 13.00 3.26
C PRO A 43 3.25 13.96 2.21
N PRO A 44 3.54 15.26 2.31
CA PRO A 44 3.12 16.19 1.28
C PRO A 44 3.62 15.67 -0.07
N LEU A 45 2.81 15.79 -1.13
CA LEU A 45 3.02 15.07 -2.40
C LEU A 45 4.44 15.21 -2.98
N HIS A 46 5.14 16.31 -2.72
CA HIS A 46 6.51 16.55 -3.16
C HIS A 46 7.59 15.73 -2.43
N GLU A 47 7.24 15.09 -1.31
CA GLU A 47 8.09 14.16 -0.55
C GLU A 47 7.78 12.69 -0.88
N ASP A 48 6.82 12.42 -1.77
CA ASP A 48 6.55 11.07 -2.27
C ASP A 48 7.72 10.63 -3.18
N PRO A 49 8.35 9.45 -2.95
CA PRO A 49 9.37 8.92 -3.84
C PRO A 49 8.93 8.76 -5.31
N LEU A 50 7.63 8.69 -5.57
CA LEU A 50 7.03 8.64 -6.91
C LEU A 50 6.73 10.03 -7.49
N TRP A 51 6.91 11.11 -6.72
CA TRP A 51 6.68 12.47 -7.19
C TRP A 51 7.57 12.81 -8.40
N ASP A 52 8.84 12.42 -8.35
CA ASP A 52 9.80 12.64 -9.42
C ASP A 52 9.48 11.81 -10.69
N LEU A 53 8.59 10.82 -10.60
CA LEU A 53 8.11 10.06 -11.76
C LEU A 53 7.09 10.86 -12.57
N VAL A 54 6.35 11.79 -11.95
CA VAL A 54 5.33 12.60 -12.62
C VAL A 54 6.04 13.58 -13.58
N GLY A 55 5.80 13.43 -14.88
CA GLY A 55 6.46 14.24 -15.91
C GLY A 55 7.89 13.80 -16.26
N SER A 56 8.39 12.70 -15.66
CA SER A 56 9.68 12.10 -16.03
C SER A 56 9.68 11.47 -17.44
N ALA A 57 8.49 11.18 -17.96
CA ALA A 57 8.31 10.68 -19.31
C ALA A 57 7.40 11.63 -20.08
N ASP A 58 7.94 12.20 -21.15
CA ASP A 58 7.19 12.91 -22.17
C ASP A 58 6.73 11.89 -23.20
N ILE A 59 5.52 11.35 -23.00
CA ILE A 59 4.93 10.33 -23.85
C ILE A 59 3.63 10.90 -24.40
N ASP A 60 3.48 10.85 -25.72
CA ASP A 60 2.22 11.23 -26.35
C ASP A 60 1.08 10.37 -25.82
N PRO A 61 -0.12 10.96 -25.58
CA PRO A 61 -1.30 10.19 -25.22
C PRO A 61 -1.59 9.15 -26.30
N VAL A 62 -1.83 7.91 -25.88
CA VAL A 62 -2.33 6.85 -26.76
C VAL A 62 -3.85 6.93 -26.84
N ASP A 63 -4.38 6.89 -28.06
CA ASP A 63 -5.82 7.00 -28.33
C ASP A 63 -6.61 5.80 -27.79
N ASP A 64 -6.02 4.59 -27.85
CA ASP A 64 -6.59 3.36 -27.32
C ASP A 64 -5.55 2.63 -26.44
N ILE A 65 -5.75 2.70 -25.12
CA ILE A 65 -4.88 2.06 -24.12
C ILE A 65 -4.97 0.54 -24.19
N ASP A 66 -6.16 0.00 -24.48
CA ASP A 66 -6.37 -1.45 -24.49
C ASP A 66 -5.70 -2.06 -25.72
N GLU A 67 -5.80 -1.43 -26.89
CA GLU A 67 -5.05 -1.85 -28.07
C GLU A 67 -3.53 -1.74 -27.85
N TYR A 68 -3.05 -0.64 -27.24
CA TYR A 68 -1.63 -0.45 -26.96
C TYR A 68 -1.04 -1.50 -26.00
N LEU A 69 -1.78 -1.87 -24.95
CA LEU A 69 -1.32 -2.82 -23.93
C LEU A 69 -1.52 -4.28 -24.33
N TYR A 70 -2.66 -4.60 -24.95
CA TYR A 70 -3.07 -5.98 -25.20
C TYR A 70 -2.97 -6.39 -26.68
N GLY A 71 -2.71 -5.43 -27.58
CA GLY A 71 -2.72 -5.64 -29.02
C GLY A 71 -4.14 -5.66 -29.60
N PRO A 72 -4.27 -5.81 -30.93
CA PRO A 72 -5.57 -5.81 -31.58
C PRO A 72 -6.44 -6.97 -31.07
N PRO A 73 -7.76 -6.77 -30.94
CA PRO A 73 -8.67 -7.84 -30.58
C PRO A 73 -8.53 -8.98 -31.60
N ARG A 74 -8.43 -10.22 -31.12
CA ARG A 74 -8.41 -11.40 -32.00
C ARG A 74 -9.72 -11.46 -32.77
N ALA A 75 -9.65 -11.43 -34.10
CA ALA A 75 -10.78 -11.74 -34.95
C ALA A 75 -11.09 -13.24 -34.81
N GLU A 76 -12.33 -13.57 -34.46
CA GLU A 76 -12.88 -14.94 -34.51
C GLU A 76 -13.23 -15.36 -35.94
#